data_AF-A0A932E3P3-F1
#
_entry.id   AF-A0A932E3P3-F1
#
_cell.length_a   1.000
_cell.length_b   1.000
_cell.length_c   1.000
_cell.angle_alpha   90.00
_cell.angle_beta   90.00
_cell.angle_gamma   90.00
#
_symmetry.space_group_name_H-M   'P 1'
#
loop_
_entity.id
_entity.type
_entity.pdbx_description
1 polymer ?
#
loop_
_entity_poly.entity_id
_entity_poly.type
_entity_poly.pdbx_seq_one_letter_code
_entity_poly.pdbx_strand_id
1 'polypeptide(L)'
;MRVAWTQPQPGEHRIELKHARFYTRGDAPAHCQRQAEAGLTFTDDRIMAANVAFFDGEFRIILTRAGLFTDAQLAGHFGAGTRDAARKHAEEVFHDGWAASVDVTKIDVRQMNEACTAPETRCIRQALGDLRGRTLLDVGCGLGEAAVYFALLGAEVTATDISPGMCAAARRLAEHNGVKIRTHVSASEDLGFGPDVKFDVIYTGNTLHHVDIAATMPLLLKHLKPDGMFVSWDPVAYNPVINYYRRHAMAVRTADEHPLRLADIRAVRTHFRESHTRWFWLSTLLIFLIMKFVQRRDPNKERYWKKVVEEAETWAPLYRPLEFLDKVLLLLPFLRPLCWNVVIVGRGPTSTP
;
A
#
# COMPACT_ATOMS: atom_id res chain seq x y z
N MET A 1 20.40 16.70 21.15
CA MET A 1 21.36 15.58 21.13
C MET A 1 22.74 16.16 21.43
N ARG A 2 23.34 15.88 22.61
CA ARG A 2 24.66 16.42 22.98
C ARG A 2 25.74 15.56 22.32
N VAL A 3 26.44 16.11 21.33
CA VAL A 3 27.68 15.54 20.80
C VAL A 3 28.79 15.88 21.80
N ALA A 4 29.37 14.85 22.43
CA ALA A 4 30.48 15.04 23.37
C ALA A 4 31.83 14.90 22.64
N TRP A 5 32.73 15.85 22.88
CA TRP A 5 34.09 15.90 22.32
C TRP A 5 35.12 15.25 23.27
N THR A 6 34.95 13.98 23.61
CA THR A 6 35.93 13.22 24.43
C THR A 6 36.73 12.24 23.56
N GLN A 7 37.93 11.86 24.02
CA GLN A 7 38.76 10.86 23.33
C GLN A 7 38.02 9.49 23.28
N PRO A 8 38.03 8.79 22.14
CA PRO A 8 37.34 7.51 21.98
C PRO A 8 37.92 6.44 22.91
N GLN A 9 37.07 5.58 23.46
CA GLN A 9 37.47 4.39 24.21
C GLN A 9 37.99 3.27 23.28
N PRO A 10 38.74 2.27 23.79
CA PRO A 10 39.16 1.12 22.99
C PRO A 10 37.94 0.40 22.36
N GLY A 11 37.91 0.34 21.03
CA GLY A 11 36.77 -0.19 20.25
C GLY A 11 35.86 0.87 19.64
N GLU A 12 36.02 2.14 20.03
CA GLU A 12 35.30 3.26 19.40
C GLU A 12 36.12 3.87 18.25
N HIS A 13 35.47 4.11 17.12
CA HIS A 13 36.09 4.75 15.95
C HIS A 13 35.83 6.26 15.98
N ARG A 14 36.89 7.08 16.05
CA ARG A 14 36.78 8.54 15.88
C ARG A 14 36.89 8.92 14.41
N ILE A 15 35.89 9.64 13.92
CA ILE A 15 35.83 10.13 12.54
C ILE A 15 35.76 11.66 12.57
N GLU A 16 36.80 12.30 12.04
CA GLU A 16 36.85 13.74 11.89
C GLU A 16 36.36 14.12 10.49
N LEU A 17 35.21 14.79 10.43
CA LEU A 17 34.66 15.36 9.21
C LEU A 17 35.40 16.67 8.87
N LYS A 18 36.64 16.56 8.38
CA LYS A 18 37.53 17.72 8.15
C LYS A 18 37.01 18.74 7.14
N HIS A 19 36.03 18.35 6.31
CA HIS A 19 35.47 19.19 5.24
C HIS A 19 33.94 19.13 5.14
N ALA A 20 33.22 18.74 6.19
CA ALA A 20 31.76 18.74 6.14
C ALA A 20 31.23 20.17 5.98
N ARG A 21 30.62 20.42 4.82
CA ARG A 21 29.79 21.61 4.60
C ARG A 21 28.34 21.15 4.64
N PHE A 22 27.69 21.40 5.78
CA PHE A 22 26.24 21.22 5.88
C PHE A 22 25.56 22.42 5.24
N TYR A 23 24.74 22.16 4.23
CA TYR A 23 23.94 23.19 3.60
C TYR A 23 22.57 23.21 4.28
N THR A 24 22.24 24.32 4.93
CA THR A 24 20.88 24.55 5.44
C THR A 24 19.99 25.03 4.29
N ARG A 25 19.10 24.16 3.82
CA ARG A 25 17.90 24.53 3.04
C ARG A 25 16.69 23.97 3.79
N GLY A 26 15.69 24.80 3.98
CA GLY A 26 14.74 24.64 5.08
C GLY A 26 13.75 23.49 4.93
N ASP A 27 13.79 22.57 5.90
CA ASP A 27 12.69 21.63 6.24
C ASP A 27 11.45 22.35 6.83
N ALA A 28 11.38 23.67 6.65
CA ALA A 28 10.26 24.48 7.13
C ALA A 28 9.12 24.41 6.10
N PRO A 29 7.85 24.23 6.53
CA PRO A 29 6.69 24.09 5.65
C PRO A 29 6.57 25.17 4.55
N ALA A 30 6.95 26.41 4.87
CA ALA A 30 6.94 27.53 3.92
C ALA A 30 7.93 27.38 2.75
N HIS A 31 8.95 26.53 2.88
CA HIS A 31 9.91 26.25 1.81
C HIS A 31 9.38 25.17 0.86
N CYS A 32 8.88 24.06 1.41
CA CYS A 32 8.22 23.00 0.63
C CYS A 32 7.06 23.58 -0.20
N GLN A 33 6.29 24.50 0.37
CA GLN A 33 5.21 25.19 -0.31
C GLN A 33 5.71 26.03 -1.50
N ARG A 34 6.80 26.80 -1.34
CA ARG A 34 7.41 27.58 -2.44
C ARG A 34 8.04 26.71 -3.52
N GLN A 35 8.61 25.56 -3.17
CA GLN A 35 9.14 24.60 -4.15
C GLN A 35 8.00 23.99 -4.97
N ALA A 36 6.91 23.59 -4.31
CA ALA A 36 5.70 23.10 -4.96
C ALA A 36 5.06 24.16 -5.89
N GLU A 37 4.99 25.42 -5.45
CA GLU A 37 4.51 26.54 -6.27
C GLU A 37 5.36 26.79 -7.52
N ALA A 38 6.67 26.49 -7.45
CA ALA A 38 7.60 26.59 -8.57
C ALA A 38 7.62 25.32 -9.46
N GLY A 39 6.79 24.32 -9.17
CA GLY A 39 6.76 23.04 -9.88
C GLY A 39 8.00 22.18 -9.67
N LEU A 40 8.80 22.47 -8.64
CA LEU A 40 9.98 21.71 -8.28
C LEU A 40 9.61 20.61 -7.29
N THR A 41 10.01 19.38 -7.61
CA THR A 41 9.86 18.25 -6.68
C THR A 41 11.04 18.21 -5.71
N PHE A 42 10.91 17.47 -4.61
CA PHE A 42 12.00 17.27 -3.67
C PHE A 42 13.22 16.58 -4.32
N THR A 43 12.98 15.77 -5.35
CA THR A 43 14.03 15.13 -6.18
C THR A 43 14.78 16.12 -7.07
N ASP A 44 14.22 17.31 -7.31
CA ASP A 44 14.90 18.40 -8.02
C ASP A 44 15.74 19.28 -7.08
N ASP A 45 15.71 19.02 -5.76
CA ASP A 45 16.49 19.77 -4.78
C ASP A 45 17.96 19.32 -4.77
N ARG A 46 18.75 20.04 -5.57
CA ARG A 46 20.20 19.87 -5.66
C ARG A 46 20.92 19.94 -4.31
N ILE A 47 20.36 20.63 -3.31
CA ILE A 47 20.96 20.71 -1.98
C ILE A 47 20.69 19.43 -1.19
N MET A 48 19.47 18.90 -1.23
CA MET A 48 19.17 17.62 -0.59
C MET A 48 19.94 16.47 -1.22
N ALA A 49 20.00 16.42 -2.56
CA ALA A 49 20.81 15.43 -3.27
C ALA A 49 22.30 15.50 -2.89
N ALA A 50 22.84 16.71 -2.71
CA ALA A 50 24.21 16.91 -2.25
C ALA A 50 24.42 16.45 -0.79
N ASN A 51 23.46 16.73 0.10
CA ASN A 51 23.52 16.28 1.49
C ASN A 51 23.43 14.74 1.59
N VAL A 52 22.50 14.10 0.87
CA VAL A 52 22.36 12.63 0.83
C VAL A 52 23.64 11.98 0.30
N ALA A 53 24.18 12.46 -0.83
CA ALA A 53 25.42 11.93 -1.39
C ALA A 53 26.62 12.08 -0.43
N PHE A 54 26.67 13.20 0.31
CA PHE A 54 27.68 13.41 1.34
C PHE A 54 27.53 12.41 2.51
N PHE A 55 26.31 12.25 3.05
CA PHE A 55 26.05 11.32 4.15
C PHE A 55 26.29 9.86 3.76
N ASP A 56 25.86 9.44 2.56
CA ASP A 56 26.11 8.09 2.04
C ASP A 56 27.60 7.82 1.91
N GLY A 57 28.36 8.79 1.40
CA GLY A 57 29.82 8.71 1.28
C GLY A 57 30.51 8.57 2.64
N GLU A 58 30.14 9.40 3.60
CA GLU A 58 30.69 9.34 4.95
C GLU A 58 30.32 8.03 5.65
N PHE A 59 29.07 7.60 5.60
CA PHE A 59 28.60 6.37 6.23
C PHE A 59 29.30 5.13 5.67
N ARG A 60 29.56 5.09 4.35
CA ARG A 60 30.38 4.05 3.73
C ARG A 60 31.81 4.02 4.31
N ILE A 61 32.44 5.18 4.50
CA ILE A 61 33.76 5.27 5.12
C ILE A 61 33.71 4.73 6.57
N ILE A 62 32.66 5.04 7.33
CA ILE A 62 32.47 4.53 8.70
C ILE A 62 32.43 2.99 8.68
N LEU A 63 31.54 2.41 7.88
CA LEU A 63 31.30 0.98 7.83
C LEU A 63 32.53 0.19 7.35
N THR A 64 33.24 0.70 6.35
CA THR A 64 34.48 0.09 5.85
C THR A 64 35.60 0.16 6.90
N ARG A 65 35.79 1.31 7.57
CA ARG A 65 36.83 1.46 8.60
C ARG A 65 36.55 0.68 9.88
N ALA A 66 35.27 0.48 10.21
CA ALA A 66 34.85 -0.37 11.30
C ALA A 66 35.01 -1.87 11.00
N GLY A 67 35.39 -2.23 9.75
CA GLY A 67 35.54 -3.62 9.32
C GLY A 67 34.22 -4.39 9.26
N LEU A 68 33.07 -3.69 9.34
CA LEU A 68 31.75 -4.29 9.35
C LEU A 68 31.33 -4.78 7.96
N PHE A 69 31.76 -4.07 6.92
CA PHE A 69 31.44 -4.38 5.53
C PHE A 69 32.61 -4.03 4.60
N THR A 70 32.78 -4.80 3.53
CA THR A 70 33.73 -4.50 2.46
C THR A 70 33.14 -3.51 1.46
N ASP A 71 34.00 -2.77 0.74
CA ASP A 71 33.56 -1.84 -0.31
C ASP A 71 32.70 -2.51 -1.39
N ALA A 72 32.96 -3.79 -1.69
CA ALA A 72 32.18 -4.59 -2.62
C ALA A 72 30.77 -4.93 -2.08
N GLN A 73 30.63 -5.18 -0.77
CA GLN A 73 29.33 -5.37 -0.12
C GLN A 73 28.52 -4.08 -0.06
N LEU A 74 29.19 -2.93 0.07
CA LEU A 74 28.56 -1.60 0.17
C LEU A 74 28.17 -1.01 -1.20
N ALA A 75 28.81 -1.44 -2.29
CA ALA A 75 28.56 -0.93 -3.65
C ALA A 75 27.11 -1.13 -4.16
N GLY A 76 26.36 -2.08 -3.58
CA GLY A 76 24.94 -2.30 -3.87
C GLY A 76 23.97 -1.68 -2.86
N HIS A 77 24.46 -1.26 -1.68
CA HIS A 77 23.63 -0.73 -0.59
C HIS A 77 23.44 0.79 -0.69
N PHE A 78 24.42 1.51 -1.24
CA PHE A 78 24.39 2.97 -1.38
C PHE A 78 24.29 3.34 -2.86
N GLY A 79 23.20 4.02 -3.24
CA GLY A 79 22.87 4.38 -4.63
C GLY A 79 21.54 3.83 -5.14
N ALA A 80 21.20 2.56 -4.87
CA ALA A 80 19.90 1.98 -5.21
C ALA A 80 18.75 2.60 -4.38
N GLY A 81 19.05 3.02 -3.14
CA GLY A 81 18.13 3.74 -2.26
C GLY A 81 17.67 5.09 -2.80
N THR A 82 18.37 5.71 -3.75
CA THR A 82 17.95 7.03 -4.29
C THR A 82 16.73 6.94 -5.20
N ARG A 83 16.62 5.89 -6.03
CA ARG A 83 15.44 5.69 -6.89
C ARG A 83 14.26 5.14 -6.11
N ASP A 84 14.51 4.20 -5.20
CA ASP A 84 13.44 3.62 -4.39
C ASP A 84 12.91 4.61 -3.34
N ALA A 85 13.78 5.40 -2.70
CA ALA A 85 13.35 6.48 -1.82
C ALA A 85 12.67 7.63 -2.59
N ALA A 86 13.16 7.99 -3.78
CA ALA A 86 12.48 8.97 -4.64
C ALA A 86 11.09 8.50 -5.07
N ARG A 87 10.95 7.23 -5.46
CA ARG A 87 9.67 6.58 -5.77
C ARG A 87 8.73 6.65 -4.56
N LYS A 88 9.19 6.16 -3.40
CA LYS A 88 8.45 6.15 -2.13
C LYS A 88 7.99 7.54 -1.72
N HIS A 89 8.84 8.54 -1.90
CA HIS A 89 8.50 9.93 -1.60
C HIS A 89 7.49 10.52 -2.61
N ALA A 90 7.63 10.23 -3.90
CA ALA A 90 6.64 10.65 -4.90
C ALA A 90 5.26 10.03 -4.61
N GLU A 91 5.23 8.78 -4.19
CA GLU A 91 4.03 8.07 -3.74
C GLU A 91 3.44 8.70 -2.47
N GLU A 92 4.27 8.98 -1.45
CA GLU A 92 3.88 9.72 -0.24
C GLU A 92 3.22 11.06 -0.57
N VAL A 93 3.86 11.90 -1.39
CA VAL A 93 3.34 13.23 -1.76
C VAL A 93 2.03 13.13 -2.54
N PHE A 94 1.93 12.19 -3.48
CA PHE A 94 0.70 11.94 -4.22
C PHE A 94 -0.46 11.56 -3.29
N HIS A 95 -0.20 10.65 -2.34
CA HIS A 95 -1.19 10.22 -1.37
C HIS A 95 -1.55 11.32 -0.36
N ASP A 96 -0.59 12.10 0.14
CA ASP A 96 -0.85 13.24 1.03
C ASP A 96 -1.75 14.29 0.36
N GLY A 97 -1.47 14.65 -0.90
CA GLY A 97 -2.31 15.57 -1.66
C GLY A 97 -3.74 15.03 -1.81
N TRP A 98 -3.90 13.73 -2.03
CA TRP A 98 -5.22 13.10 -2.10
C TRP A 98 -5.92 13.11 -0.74
N ALA A 99 -5.23 12.74 0.35
CA ALA A 99 -5.77 12.74 1.71
C ALA A 99 -6.25 14.13 2.15
N ALA A 100 -5.57 15.19 1.72
CA ALA A 100 -5.98 16.57 1.98
C ALA A 100 -7.24 16.97 1.19
N SER A 101 -7.47 16.37 0.02
CA SER A 101 -8.63 16.69 -0.84
C SER A 101 -9.93 15.99 -0.45
N VAL A 102 -9.85 14.91 0.33
CA VAL A 102 -11.01 14.08 0.67
C VAL A 102 -11.54 14.41 2.07
N ASP A 103 -12.81 14.78 2.11
CA ASP A 103 -13.56 14.85 3.36
C ASP A 103 -13.96 13.43 3.80
N VAL A 104 -13.16 12.86 4.70
CA VAL A 104 -13.37 11.49 5.21
C VAL A 104 -14.69 11.32 5.95
N THR A 105 -15.30 12.40 6.46
CA THR A 105 -16.58 12.30 7.17
C THR A 105 -17.76 11.97 6.25
N LYS A 106 -17.57 12.09 4.94
CA LYS A 106 -18.57 11.71 3.92
C LYS A 106 -18.46 10.25 3.49
N ILE A 107 -17.48 9.51 4.01
CA ILE A 107 -17.29 8.10 3.66
C ILE A 107 -18.23 7.25 4.51
N ASP A 108 -19.23 6.67 3.87
CA ASP A 108 -20.01 5.59 4.49
C ASP A 108 -19.20 4.28 4.45
N VAL A 109 -18.52 4.00 5.56
CA VAL A 109 -17.66 2.83 5.72
C VAL A 109 -18.44 1.53 5.53
N ARG A 110 -19.71 1.44 5.96
CA ARG A 110 -20.48 0.21 5.76
C ARG A 110 -20.83 0.04 4.30
N GLN A 111 -21.29 1.10 3.63
CA GLN A 111 -21.61 1.04 2.21
C GLN A 111 -20.39 0.65 1.38
N MET A 112 -19.21 1.23 1.64
CA MET A 112 -17.98 0.94 0.90
C MET A 112 -17.55 -0.54 0.98
N ASN A 113 -17.97 -1.24 2.04
CA ASN A 113 -17.50 -2.59 2.34
C ASN A 113 -18.60 -3.68 2.27
N GLU A 114 -19.88 -3.31 2.40
CA GLU A 114 -21.02 -4.24 2.45
C GLU A 114 -21.92 -4.18 1.20
N ALA A 115 -21.78 -3.15 0.36
CA ALA A 115 -22.59 -3.01 -0.85
C ALA A 115 -22.47 -4.24 -1.77
N CYS A 116 -23.55 -4.53 -2.50
CA CYS A 116 -23.54 -5.62 -3.47
C CYS A 116 -22.43 -5.45 -4.53
N THR A 117 -22.15 -4.20 -4.89
CA THR A 117 -21.11 -3.76 -5.82
C THR A 117 -19.69 -3.73 -5.22
N ALA A 118 -19.49 -4.15 -3.97
CA ALA A 118 -18.18 -4.34 -3.34
C ALA A 118 -17.88 -5.84 -3.14
N PRO A 119 -17.74 -6.64 -4.22
CA PRO A 119 -17.71 -8.09 -4.13
C PRO A 119 -16.43 -8.62 -3.45
N GLU A 120 -15.29 -7.94 -3.60
CA GLU A 120 -14.03 -8.30 -2.95
C GLU A 120 -14.20 -8.26 -1.44
N THR A 121 -14.66 -7.12 -0.92
CA THR A 121 -14.80 -6.93 0.52
C THR A 121 -15.85 -7.85 1.12
N ARG A 122 -16.97 -8.10 0.41
CA ARG A 122 -17.95 -9.11 0.85
C ARG A 122 -17.34 -10.51 0.91
N CYS A 123 -16.51 -10.88 -0.08
CA CYS A 123 -15.79 -12.15 -0.06
C CYS A 123 -14.77 -12.21 1.10
N ILE A 124 -14.03 -11.12 1.33
CA ILE A 124 -13.05 -11.01 2.40
C ILE A 124 -13.75 -11.15 3.76
N ARG A 125 -14.84 -10.41 3.99
CA ARG A 125 -15.67 -10.53 5.20
C ARG A 125 -16.08 -11.98 5.46
N GLN A 126 -16.55 -12.69 4.44
CA GLN A 126 -16.95 -14.09 4.56
C GLN A 126 -15.76 -15.00 4.92
N ALA A 127 -14.57 -14.73 4.37
CA ALA A 127 -13.36 -15.50 4.65
C ALA A 127 -12.77 -15.23 6.04
N LEU A 128 -12.86 -13.98 6.52
CA LEU A 128 -12.37 -13.53 7.84
C LEU A 128 -13.14 -14.14 9.01
N GLY A 129 -14.44 -14.39 8.85
CA GLY A 129 -15.29 -14.91 9.92
C GLY A 129 -15.47 -13.89 11.06
N ASP A 130 -15.50 -14.38 12.31
CA ASP A 130 -15.62 -13.52 13.48
C ASP A 130 -14.28 -12.85 13.83
N LEU A 131 -14.31 -11.51 13.83
CA LEU A 131 -13.14 -10.67 14.08
C LEU A 131 -13.07 -10.13 15.51
N ARG A 132 -14.07 -10.38 16.37
CA ARG A 132 -14.08 -9.85 17.74
C ARG A 132 -12.83 -10.26 18.51
N GLY A 133 -12.06 -9.27 18.95
CA GLY A 133 -10.84 -9.46 19.73
C GLY A 133 -9.64 -9.98 18.93
N ARG A 134 -9.75 -10.14 17.61
CA ARG A 134 -8.61 -10.54 16.76
C ARG A 134 -7.74 -9.34 16.46
N THR A 135 -6.42 -9.51 16.50
CA THR A 135 -5.49 -8.46 16.06
C THR A 135 -5.36 -8.48 14.54
N LEU A 136 -5.58 -7.33 13.90
CA LEU A 136 -5.55 -7.18 12.44
C LEU A 136 -4.58 -6.07 12.04
N LEU A 137 -3.69 -6.38 11.10
CA LEU A 137 -2.81 -5.42 10.45
C LEU A 137 -3.37 -5.09 9.05
N ASP A 138 -3.70 -3.83 8.81
CA ASP A 138 -4.08 -3.30 7.48
C ASP A 138 -2.87 -2.58 6.87
N VAL A 139 -2.24 -3.17 5.85
CA VAL A 139 -1.03 -2.65 5.21
C VAL A 139 -1.40 -1.87 3.95
N GLY A 140 -1.00 -0.59 3.89
CA GLY A 140 -1.41 0.32 2.82
C GLY A 140 -2.86 0.78 3.00
N CYS A 141 -3.19 1.23 4.21
CA CYS A 141 -4.58 1.46 4.64
C CYS A 141 -5.27 2.63 3.92
N GLY A 142 -4.53 3.53 3.26
CA GLY A 142 -5.06 4.70 2.59
C GLY A 142 -5.92 5.55 3.52
N LEU A 143 -7.15 5.89 3.08
CA LEU A 143 -8.09 6.67 3.89
C LEU A 143 -8.66 5.91 5.10
N GLY A 144 -8.33 4.61 5.26
CA GLY A 144 -8.77 3.78 6.38
C GLY A 144 -10.13 3.11 6.20
N GLU A 145 -10.68 3.06 4.98
CA GLU A 145 -12.03 2.50 4.73
C GLU A 145 -12.14 1.04 5.22
N ALA A 146 -11.12 0.21 4.96
CA ALA A 146 -11.07 -1.18 5.41
C ALA A 146 -10.70 -1.29 6.90
N ALA A 147 -9.66 -0.57 7.36
CA ALA A 147 -9.27 -0.51 8.77
C ALA A 147 -10.43 -0.18 9.72
N VAL A 148 -11.18 0.89 9.42
CA VAL A 148 -12.32 1.33 10.22
C VAL A 148 -13.46 0.31 10.16
N TYR A 149 -13.68 -0.30 9.00
CA TYR A 149 -14.67 -1.36 8.84
C TYR A 149 -14.34 -2.59 9.67
N PHE A 150 -13.11 -3.07 9.68
CA PHE A 150 -12.72 -4.20 10.52
C PHE A 150 -12.81 -3.87 12.02
N ALA A 151 -12.49 -2.64 12.41
CA ALA A 151 -12.67 -2.18 13.78
C ALA A 151 -14.16 -2.15 14.18
N LEU A 152 -15.06 -1.72 13.29
CA LEU A 152 -16.52 -1.80 13.49
C LEU A 152 -17.03 -3.23 13.66
N LEU A 153 -16.27 -4.24 13.21
CA LEU A 153 -16.57 -5.66 13.40
C LEU A 153 -15.93 -6.26 14.66
N GLY A 154 -15.22 -5.43 15.44
CA GLY A 154 -14.61 -5.81 16.70
C GLY A 154 -13.15 -6.26 16.61
N ALA A 155 -12.48 -6.08 15.46
CA ALA A 155 -11.05 -6.32 15.35
C ALA A 155 -10.24 -5.26 16.11
N GLU A 156 -9.10 -5.65 16.66
CA GLU A 156 -8.08 -4.73 17.14
C GLU A 156 -7.14 -4.34 16.00
N VAL A 157 -7.47 -3.23 15.34
CA VAL A 157 -6.80 -2.84 14.09
C VAL A 157 -5.57 -1.97 14.34
N THR A 158 -4.46 -2.37 13.72
CA THR A 158 -3.30 -1.52 13.43
C THR A 158 -3.27 -1.28 11.93
N ALA A 159 -3.28 -0.02 11.50
CA ALA A 159 -3.28 0.39 10.11
C ALA A 159 -1.95 1.06 9.76
N THR A 160 -1.34 0.70 8.64
CA THR A 160 -0.06 1.27 8.21
C THR A 160 -0.16 1.87 6.82
N ASP A 161 0.52 2.98 6.61
CA ASP A 161 0.65 3.61 5.29
C ASP A 161 1.98 4.36 5.23
N ILE A 162 2.55 4.49 4.03
CA ILE A 162 3.76 5.28 3.84
C ILE A 162 3.47 6.78 4.01
N SER A 163 2.23 7.19 3.75
CA SER A 163 1.78 8.57 3.86
C SER A 163 1.33 8.92 5.29
N PRO A 164 1.96 9.94 5.93
CA PRO A 164 1.47 10.50 7.18
C PRO A 164 0.04 11.07 7.06
N GLY A 165 -0.29 11.67 5.91
CA GLY A 165 -1.62 12.21 5.61
C GLY A 165 -2.70 11.13 5.59
N MET A 166 -2.41 9.97 5.01
CA MET A 166 -3.30 8.79 5.02
C MET A 166 -3.53 8.27 6.42
N CYS A 167 -2.46 8.09 7.21
CA CYS A 167 -2.59 7.68 8.61
C CYS A 167 -3.44 8.68 9.42
N ALA A 168 -3.27 9.98 9.21
CA ALA A 168 -4.10 11.00 9.87
C ALA A 168 -5.56 10.96 9.40
N ALA A 169 -5.80 10.74 8.10
CA ALA A 169 -7.14 10.59 7.54
C ALA A 169 -7.87 9.34 8.10
N ALA A 170 -7.18 8.21 8.19
CA ALA A 170 -7.70 6.97 8.76
C ALA A 170 -8.11 7.14 10.23
N ARG A 171 -7.31 7.86 11.05
CA ARG A 171 -7.68 8.20 12.43
C ARG A 171 -8.96 9.02 12.50
N ARG A 172 -9.06 10.08 11.69
CA ARG A 172 -10.26 10.94 11.64
C ARG A 172 -11.50 10.15 11.22
N LEU A 173 -11.35 9.24 10.24
CA LEU A 173 -12.46 8.36 9.83
C LEU A 173 -12.88 7.41 10.96
N ALA A 174 -11.92 6.86 11.70
CA ALA A 174 -12.20 6.00 12.85
C ALA A 174 -12.94 6.75 13.96
N GLU A 175 -12.47 7.96 14.31
CA GLU A 175 -13.12 8.85 15.27
C GLU A 175 -14.55 9.18 14.86
N HIS A 176 -14.77 9.53 13.59
CA HIS A 176 -16.10 9.81 13.05
C HIS A 176 -17.06 8.62 13.16
N ASN A 177 -16.55 7.39 12.98
CA ASN A 177 -17.32 6.16 13.09
C ASN A 177 -17.39 5.59 14.53
N GLY A 178 -16.85 6.30 15.52
CA GLY A 178 -16.89 5.89 16.92
C GLY A 178 -16.06 4.66 17.26
N VAL A 179 -15.03 4.35 16.47
CA VAL A 179 -14.12 3.21 16.70
C VAL A 179 -12.68 3.68 16.92
N LYS A 180 -11.86 2.82 17.51
CA LYS A 180 -10.44 3.08 17.73
C LYS A 180 -9.61 2.19 16.82
N ILE A 181 -8.65 2.80 16.12
CA ILE A 181 -7.60 2.10 15.39
C ILE A 181 -6.24 2.66 15.82
N ARG A 182 -5.19 1.84 15.79
CA ARG A 182 -3.80 2.31 15.83
C ARG A 182 -3.36 2.60 14.41
N THR A 183 -2.57 3.65 14.22
CA THR A 183 -1.93 3.90 12.92
C THR A 183 -0.43 4.01 13.07
N HIS A 184 0.33 3.54 12.10
CA HIS A 184 1.78 3.64 12.07
C HIS A 184 2.25 4.03 10.66
N VAL A 185 3.06 5.08 10.57
CA VAL A 185 3.62 5.50 9.28
C VAL A 185 4.79 4.57 8.97
N SER A 186 4.65 3.75 7.95
CA SER A 186 5.66 2.77 7.56
C SER A 186 5.47 2.30 6.13
N ALA A 187 6.57 1.96 5.46
CA ALA A 187 6.52 1.29 4.17
C ALA A 187 6.15 -0.19 4.35
N SER A 188 5.59 -0.83 3.33
CA SER A 188 5.23 -2.27 3.42
C SER A 188 6.46 -3.16 3.53
N GLU A 189 7.58 -2.68 3.00
CA GLU A 189 8.89 -3.34 3.01
C GLU A 189 9.63 -3.16 4.35
N ASP A 190 9.19 -2.23 5.20
CA ASP A 190 9.72 -2.06 6.55
C ASP A 190 8.63 -1.50 7.47
N LEU A 191 7.94 -2.41 8.16
CA LEU A 191 6.86 -2.06 9.08
C LEU A 191 7.34 -1.47 10.41
N GLY A 192 8.65 -1.51 10.72
CA GLY A 192 9.19 -0.99 11.98
C GLY A 192 8.73 -1.71 13.26
N PHE A 193 8.04 -2.85 13.14
CA PHE A 193 7.59 -3.64 14.29
C PHE A 193 8.70 -4.54 14.83
N GLY A 194 8.74 -4.71 16.16
CA GLY A 194 9.59 -5.71 16.78
C GLY A 194 9.23 -7.14 16.35
N PRO A 195 10.18 -8.09 16.40
CA PRO A 195 9.98 -9.46 15.92
C PRO A 195 8.86 -10.22 16.65
N ASP A 196 8.54 -9.82 17.88
CA ASP A 196 7.51 -10.43 18.72
C ASP A 196 6.08 -9.94 18.41
N VAL A 197 5.94 -8.88 17.61
CA VAL A 197 4.62 -8.35 17.23
C VAL A 197 4.01 -9.27 16.17
N LYS A 198 2.93 -9.98 16.54
CA LYS A 198 2.20 -10.88 15.64
C LYS A 198 0.71 -10.54 15.56
N PHE A 199 0.13 -10.73 14.38
CA PHE A 199 -1.28 -10.47 14.08
C PHE A 199 -2.03 -11.77 13.73
N ASP A 200 -3.30 -11.86 14.15
CA ASP A 200 -4.20 -12.93 13.71
C ASP A 200 -4.54 -12.82 12.23
N VAL A 201 -4.63 -11.58 11.73
CA VAL A 201 -4.93 -11.28 10.33
C VAL A 201 -3.97 -10.22 9.80
N ILE A 202 -3.39 -10.46 8.63
CA ILE A 202 -2.75 -9.41 7.82
C ILE A 202 -3.60 -9.21 6.57
N TYR A 203 -4.03 -7.98 6.35
CA TYR A 203 -4.84 -7.57 5.22
C TYR A 203 -4.08 -6.56 4.36
N THR A 204 -4.08 -6.74 3.04
CA THR A 204 -3.47 -5.81 2.08
C THR A 204 -4.43 -5.54 0.92
N GLY A 205 -5.05 -4.36 0.91
CA GLY A 205 -6.09 -4.01 -0.07
C GLY A 205 -5.60 -3.01 -1.09
N ASN A 206 -5.49 -3.42 -2.35
CA ASN A 206 -5.03 -2.57 -3.45
C ASN A 206 -3.62 -1.99 -3.15
N THR A 207 -2.70 -2.85 -2.70
CA THR A 207 -1.35 -2.48 -2.23
C THR A 207 -0.25 -3.33 -2.87
N LEU A 208 -0.47 -4.62 -3.14
CA LEU A 208 0.63 -5.50 -3.59
C LEU A 208 1.17 -5.12 -4.97
N HIS A 209 0.37 -4.44 -5.80
CA HIS A 209 0.79 -3.91 -7.10
C HIS A 209 1.69 -2.66 -7.01
N HIS A 210 1.94 -2.14 -5.81
CA HIS A 210 2.85 -1.02 -5.55
C HIS A 210 4.24 -1.47 -5.06
N VAL A 211 4.42 -2.76 -4.78
CA VAL A 211 5.63 -3.29 -4.12
C VAL A 211 6.30 -4.41 -4.91
N ASP A 212 7.56 -4.70 -4.57
CA ASP A 212 8.20 -5.96 -4.91
C ASP A 212 7.61 -7.06 -4.02
N ILE A 213 6.70 -7.84 -4.59
CA ILE A 213 5.98 -8.91 -3.87
C ILE A 213 6.95 -9.95 -3.31
N ALA A 214 8.00 -10.31 -4.05
CA ALA A 214 8.94 -11.35 -3.62
C ALA A 214 9.77 -10.90 -2.41
N ALA A 215 10.15 -9.61 -2.37
CA ALA A 215 10.87 -9.02 -1.25
C ALA A 215 9.94 -8.73 -0.05
N THR A 216 8.71 -8.30 -0.31
CA THR A 216 7.78 -7.79 0.71
C THR A 216 7.06 -8.90 1.46
N MET A 217 6.62 -9.95 0.77
CA MET A 217 5.81 -11.02 1.40
C MET A 217 6.51 -11.68 2.60
N PRO A 218 7.80 -12.06 2.54
CA PRO A 218 8.48 -12.62 3.72
C PRO A 218 8.52 -11.66 4.92
N LEU A 219 8.61 -10.35 4.68
CA LEU A 219 8.69 -9.34 5.73
C LEU A 219 7.32 -9.16 6.42
N LEU A 220 6.24 -9.11 5.63
CA LEU A 220 4.88 -9.08 6.17
C LEU A 220 4.56 -10.34 6.97
N LEU A 221 4.87 -11.52 6.41
CA LEU A 221 4.50 -12.80 7.01
C LEU A 221 5.29 -13.13 8.28
N LYS A 222 6.43 -12.49 8.52
CA LYS A 222 7.09 -12.54 9.85
C LYS A 222 6.17 -12.03 10.95
N HIS A 223 5.23 -11.12 10.67
CA HIS A 223 4.28 -10.60 11.64
C HIS A 223 2.95 -11.36 11.64
N LEU A 224 2.81 -12.44 10.87
CA LEU A 224 1.61 -13.29 10.91
C LEU A 224 1.78 -14.38 11.98
N LYS A 225 0.74 -14.60 12.79
CA LYS A 225 0.73 -15.76 13.70
C LYS A 225 0.76 -17.09 12.91
N PRO A 226 1.24 -18.20 13.49
CA PRO A 226 1.28 -19.51 12.81
C PRO A 226 -0.09 -19.99 12.28
N ASP A 227 -1.16 -19.72 13.02
CA ASP A 227 -2.55 -20.02 12.62
C ASP A 227 -3.28 -18.79 12.06
N GLY A 228 -2.51 -17.73 11.78
CA GLY A 228 -3.01 -16.48 11.24
C GLY A 228 -3.43 -16.61 9.77
N MET A 229 -4.16 -15.61 9.31
CA MET A 229 -4.64 -15.53 7.94
C MET A 229 -4.14 -14.28 7.24
N PHE A 230 -3.61 -14.48 6.03
CA PHE A 230 -3.30 -13.39 5.12
C PHE A 230 -4.45 -13.23 4.12
N VAL A 231 -4.86 -11.99 3.87
CA VAL A 231 -5.86 -11.68 2.86
C VAL A 231 -5.41 -10.49 2.04
N SER A 232 -5.39 -10.63 0.71
CA SER A 232 -5.16 -9.51 -0.18
C SER A 232 -6.24 -9.41 -1.24
N TRP A 233 -6.40 -8.22 -1.81
CA TRP A 233 -7.11 -8.07 -3.08
C TRP A 233 -6.45 -7.01 -3.94
N ASP A 234 -6.29 -7.31 -5.22
CA ASP A 234 -5.54 -6.45 -6.14
C ASP A 234 -6.03 -6.56 -7.59
N PRO A 235 -5.78 -5.52 -8.40
CA PRO A 235 -6.08 -5.51 -9.82
C PRO A 235 -5.18 -6.46 -10.63
N VAL A 236 -5.74 -7.07 -11.67
CA VAL A 236 -5.13 -8.09 -12.55
C VAL A 236 -4.83 -7.53 -13.94
N ALA A 237 -3.75 -7.99 -14.57
CA ALA A 237 -3.18 -7.37 -15.78
C ALA A 237 -3.89 -7.67 -17.12
N TYR A 238 -4.71 -8.71 -17.24
CA TYR A 238 -4.96 -9.32 -18.57
C TYR A 238 -6.23 -8.86 -19.30
N ASN A 239 -7.19 -8.22 -18.62
CA ASN A 239 -8.46 -7.87 -19.28
C ASN A 239 -8.30 -6.67 -20.26
N PRO A 240 -8.70 -6.79 -21.54
CA PRO A 240 -8.60 -5.70 -22.51
C PRO A 240 -9.44 -4.45 -22.16
N VAL A 241 -10.63 -4.64 -21.59
CA VAL A 241 -11.53 -3.55 -21.17
C VAL A 241 -10.89 -2.74 -20.05
N ILE A 242 -10.33 -3.40 -19.03
CA ILE A 242 -9.65 -2.66 -17.97
C ILE A 242 -8.36 -2.01 -18.48
N ASN A 243 -7.63 -2.67 -19.38
CA ASN A 243 -6.42 -2.06 -19.97
C ASN A 243 -6.77 -0.85 -20.86
N TYR A 244 -7.95 -0.84 -21.48
CA TYR A 244 -8.49 0.37 -22.10
C TYR A 244 -8.77 1.45 -21.05
N TYR A 245 -9.50 1.12 -19.98
CA TYR A 245 -9.76 2.06 -18.88
C TYR A 245 -8.48 2.65 -18.28
N ARG A 246 -7.49 1.81 -17.94
CA ARG A 246 -6.18 2.21 -17.37
C ARG A 246 -5.44 3.21 -18.24
N ARG A 247 -5.44 3.02 -19.57
CA ARG A 247 -4.81 3.96 -20.52
C ARG A 247 -5.47 5.34 -20.55
N HIS A 248 -6.72 5.45 -20.09
CA HIS A 248 -7.48 6.70 -20.07
C HIS A 248 -7.63 7.29 -18.66
N ALA A 249 -7.16 6.61 -17.61
CA ALA A 249 -7.25 7.01 -16.21
C ALA A 249 -5.86 7.29 -15.62
N MET A 250 -5.07 8.12 -16.32
CA MET A 250 -3.64 8.33 -15.98
C MET A 250 -3.43 9.29 -14.80
N ALA A 251 -4.40 10.17 -14.51
CA ALA A 251 -4.26 11.19 -13.46
C ALA A 251 -4.45 10.65 -12.02
N VAL A 252 -4.88 9.39 -11.88
CA VAL A 252 -5.26 8.80 -10.58
C VAL A 252 -4.36 7.63 -10.16
N ARG A 253 -3.22 7.46 -10.82
CA ARG A 253 -2.29 6.33 -10.65
C ARG A 253 -0.85 6.82 -10.56
N THR A 254 0.00 6.11 -9.82
CA THR A 254 1.44 6.34 -9.85
C THR A 254 2.08 5.60 -11.04
N ALA A 255 3.22 6.11 -11.55
CA ALA A 255 3.84 5.62 -12.79
C ALA A 255 4.36 4.17 -12.69
N ASP A 256 4.61 3.70 -11.47
CA ASP A 256 5.26 2.41 -11.18
C ASP A 256 4.28 1.29 -10.76
N GLU A 257 2.97 1.54 -10.77
CA GLU A 257 1.95 0.53 -10.46
C GLU A 257 1.91 -0.60 -11.50
N HIS A 258 2.13 -1.84 -11.06
CA HIS A 258 2.03 -3.03 -11.91
C HIS A 258 0.84 -3.92 -11.49
N PRO A 259 -0.26 -3.98 -12.26
CA PRO A 259 -1.34 -4.92 -11.97
C PRO A 259 -0.81 -6.35 -11.92
N LEU A 260 -1.31 -7.16 -10.99
CA LEU A 260 -0.80 -8.50 -10.72
C LEU A 260 -0.91 -9.38 -11.96
N ARG A 261 0.20 -10.08 -12.23
CA ARG A 261 0.28 -11.17 -13.19
C ARG A 261 -0.01 -12.50 -12.49
N LEU A 262 -0.29 -13.53 -13.29
CA LEU A 262 -0.47 -14.89 -12.77
C LEU A 262 0.78 -15.44 -12.08
N ALA A 263 1.97 -14.93 -12.41
CA ALA A 263 3.20 -15.27 -11.72
C ALA A 263 3.20 -14.72 -10.28
N ASP A 264 2.80 -13.46 -10.12
CA ASP A 264 2.75 -12.78 -8.82
C ASP A 264 1.73 -13.44 -7.88
N ILE A 265 0.54 -13.73 -8.40
CA ILE A 265 -0.52 -14.45 -7.65
C ILE A 265 -0.01 -15.83 -7.20
N ARG A 266 0.76 -16.53 -8.06
CA ARG A 266 1.38 -17.81 -7.67
C ARG A 266 2.45 -17.63 -6.61
N ALA A 267 3.30 -16.61 -6.73
CA ALA A 267 4.36 -16.31 -5.77
C ALA A 267 3.81 -16.01 -4.37
N VAL A 268 2.75 -15.19 -4.27
CA VAL A 268 2.06 -14.94 -2.98
C VAL A 268 1.56 -16.25 -2.39
N ARG A 269 0.92 -17.10 -3.20
CA ARG A 269 0.29 -18.33 -2.74
C ARG A 269 1.27 -19.39 -2.24
N THR A 270 2.51 -19.40 -2.74
CA THR A 270 3.52 -20.39 -2.30
C THR A 270 4.00 -20.19 -0.86
N HIS A 271 3.70 -19.04 -0.25
CA HIS A 271 4.00 -18.76 1.16
C HIS A 271 3.02 -19.40 2.14
N PHE A 272 1.99 -20.12 1.68
CA PHE A 272 0.94 -20.66 2.54
C PHE A 272 0.72 -22.15 2.26
N ARG A 273 0.49 -22.92 3.32
CA ARG A 273 0.10 -24.34 3.20
C ARG A 273 -1.24 -24.47 2.50
N GLU A 274 -2.17 -23.59 2.84
CA GLU A 274 -3.49 -23.49 2.22
C GLU A 274 -3.68 -22.11 1.63
N SER A 275 -4.03 -22.06 0.34
CA SER A 275 -4.38 -20.79 -0.30
C SER A 275 -5.50 -20.92 -1.33
N HIS A 276 -6.41 -19.96 -1.31
CA HIS A 276 -7.54 -19.87 -2.21
C HIS A 276 -7.55 -18.53 -2.92
N THR A 277 -8.04 -18.53 -4.16
CA THR A 277 -8.29 -17.30 -4.91
C THR A 277 -9.74 -17.18 -5.32
N ARG A 278 -10.24 -15.95 -5.33
CA ARG A 278 -11.56 -15.57 -5.84
C ARG A 278 -11.37 -14.42 -6.81
N TRP A 279 -12.12 -14.46 -7.91
CA TRP A 279 -11.92 -13.55 -9.04
C TRP A 279 -13.21 -12.79 -9.27
N PHE A 280 -13.11 -11.49 -9.53
CA PHE A 280 -14.25 -10.58 -9.58
C PHE A 280 -14.18 -9.67 -10.80
N TRP A 281 -15.31 -9.08 -11.16
CA TRP A 281 -15.38 -8.10 -12.25
C TRP A 281 -15.02 -8.69 -13.61
N LEU A 282 -15.80 -9.67 -14.08
CA LEU A 282 -15.70 -10.17 -15.46
C LEU A 282 -16.76 -9.52 -16.34
N SER A 283 -18.02 -9.95 -16.24
CA SER A 283 -19.16 -9.36 -16.97
C SER A 283 -19.68 -8.09 -16.29
N THR A 284 -19.51 -7.97 -14.98
CA THR A 284 -19.85 -6.76 -14.21
C THR A 284 -19.05 -5.51 -14.62
N LEU A 285 -17.91 -5.67 -15.33
CA LEU A 285 -17.20 -4.56 -15.99
C LEU A 285 -18.02 -3.85 -17.07
N LEU A 286 -19.12 -4.44 -17.53
CA LEU A 286 -20.08 -3.77 -18.41
C LEU A 286 -20.53 -2.43 -17.83
N ILE A 287 -20.63 -2.31 -16.50
CA ILE A 287 -20.99 -1.06 -15.82
C ILE A 287 -19.98 0.05 -16.16
N PHE A 288 -18.68 -0.25 -16.22
CA PHE A 288 -17.67 0.75 -16.55
C PHE A 288 -17.81 1.22 -18.01
N LEU A 289 -18.17 0.30 -18.92
CA LEU A 289 -18.47 0.64 -20.31
C LEU A 289 -19.72 1.54 -20.39
N ILE A 290 -20.77 1.24 -19.64
CA ILE A 290 -21.97 2.08 -19.58
C ILE A 290 -21.63 3.48 -19.03
N MET A 291 -20.89 3.56 -17.93
CA MET A 291 -20.46 4.84 -17.36
C MET A 291 -19.66 5.67 -18.37
N LYS A 292 -18.74 5.04 -19.12
CA LYS A 292 -17.91 5.73 -20.11
C LYS A 292 -18.67 6.14 -21.38
N PHE A 293 -19.43 5.22 -21.98
CA PHE A 293 -19.98 5.42 -23.32
C PHE A 293 -21.42 5.93 -23.32
N VAL A 294 -22.22 5.51 -22.34
CA VAL A 294 -23.63 5.92 -22.21
C VAL A 294 -23.74 7.16 -21.35
N GLN A 295 -23.17 7.14 -20.14
CA GLN A 295 -23.24 8.27 -19.20
C GLN A 295 -22.16 9.33 -19.45
N ARG A 296 -21.18 9.05 -20.33
CA ARG A 296 -20.08 9.96 -20.69
C ARG A 296 -19.29 10.49 -19.50
N ARG A 297 -19.17 9.71 -18.44
CA ARG A 297 -18.35 10.05 -17.27
C ARG A 297 -16.86 10.06 -17.64
N ASP A 298 -16.11 10.91 -16.96
CA ASP A 298 -14.67 11.04 -17.17
C ASP A 298 -13.89 10.24 -16.10
N PRO A 299 -13.15 9.19 -16.49
CA PRO A 299 -12.41 8.37 -15.53
C PRO A 299 -11.25 9.09 -14.83
N ASN A 300 -10.81 10.27 -15.32
CA ASN A 300 -9.82 11.10 -14.62
C ASN A 300 -10.44 12.00 -13.55
N LYS A 301 -11.75 12.23 -13.59
CA LYS A 301 -12.48 13.05 -12.61
C LYS A 301 -13.17 12.20 -11.56
N GLU A 302 -13.64 11.02 -11.96
CA GLU A 302 -14.37 10.11 -11.10
C GLU A 302 -13.71 8.73 -11.12
N ARG A 303 -13.41 8.18 -9.94
CA ARG A 303 -12.99 6.79 -9.80
C ARG A 303 -14.21 5.90 -9.95
N TYR A 304 -14.33 5.21 -11.10
CA TYR A 304 -15.53 4.45 -11.45
C TYR A 304 -15.90 3.42 -10.38
N TRP A 305 -14.93 2.67 -9.88
CA TRP A 305 -15.17 1.67 -8.85
C TRP A 305 -15.79 2.27 -7.59
N LYS A 306 -15.28 3.44 -7.15
CA LYS A 306 -15.80 4.12 -5.96
C LYS A 306 -17.23 4.60 -6.21
N LYS A 307 -17.50 5.17 -7.39
CA LYS A 307 -18.85 5.58 -7.79
C LYS A 307 -19.84 4.42 -7.90
N VAL A 308 -19.41 3.27 -8.41
CA VAL A 308 -20.26 2.07 -8.50
C VAL A 308 -20.64 1.54 -7.11
N VAL A 309 -19.79 1.76 -6.10
CA VAL A 309 -20.09 1.41 -4.71
C VAL A 309 -20.93 2.49 -4.01
N GLU A 310 -20.63 3.77 -4.22
CA GLU A 310 -21.43 4.91 -3.72
C GLU A 310 -22.85 4.92 -4.30
N GLU A 311 -23.03 4.45 -5.52
CA GLU A 311 -24.31 4.37 -6.23
C GLU A 311 -24.86 2.92 -6.27
N ALA A 312 -24.50 2.10 -5.27
CA ALA A 312 -24.79 0.66 -5.26
C ALA A 312 -26.26 0.32 -5.50
N GLU A 313 -27.20 1.08 -4.93
CA GLU A 313 -28.64 0.85 -5.09
C GLU A 313 -29.08 1.05 -6.54
N THR A 314 -28.56 2.10 -7.21
CA THR A 314 -28.82 2.38 -8.63
C THR A 314 -28.30 1.26 -9.52
N TRP A 315 -27.11 0.72 -9.21
CA TRP A 315 -26.48 -0.33 -10.00
C TRP A 315 -26.99 -1.74 -9.66
N ALA A 316 -27.60 -1.96 -8.49
CA ALA A 316 -27.98 -3.30 -8.01
C ALA A 316 -28.83 -4.13 -8.99
N PRO A 317 -29.85 -3.56 -9.68
CA PRO A 317 -30.66 -4.32 -10.64
C PRO A 317 -29.85 -4.88 -11.81
N LEU A 318 -28.82 -4.16 -12.26
CA LEU A 318 -27.92 -4.61 -13.32
C LEU A 318 -26.78 -5.49 -12.76
N TYR A 319 -26.25 -5.14 -11.59
CA TYR A 319 -25.11 -5.80 -10.99
C TYR A 319 -25.41 -7.23 -10.58
N ARG A 320 -26.53 -7.49 -9.89
CA ARG A 320 -26.83 -8.83 -9.34
C ARG A 320 -26.95 -9.93 -10.41
N PRO A 321 -27.64 -9.71 -11.56
CA PRO A 321 -27.65 -10.68 -12.64
C PRO A 321 -26.27 -10.92 -13.25
N LEU A 322 -25.46 -9.87 -13.42
CA LEU A 322 -24.09 -9.98 -13.94
C LEU A 322 -23.16 -10.70 -12.96
N GLU A 323 -23.29 -10.47 -11.65
CA GLU A 323 -22.55 -11.21 -10.63
C GLU A 323 -22.91 -12.70 -10.65
N PHE A 324 -24.20 -13.04 -10.85
CA PHE A 324 -24.62 -14.43 -11.03
C PHE A 324 -24.00 -15.04 -12.29
N LEU A 325 -24.00 -14.31 -13.40
CA LEU A 325 -23.34 -14.73 -14.64
C LEU A 325 -21.83 -14.95 -14.42
N ASP A 326 -21.16 -14.06 -13.68
CA ASP A 326 -19.74 -14.21 -13.33
C ASP A 326 -19.49 -15.52 -12.58
N LYS A 327 -20.35 -15.91 -11.63
CA LYS A 327 -20.23 -17.19 -10.90
C LYS A 327 -20.29 -18.40 -11.83
N VAL A 328 -21.14 -18.36 -12.87
CA VAL A 328 -21.28 -19.44 -13.85
C VAL A 328 -20.08 -19.45 -14.81
N LEU A 329 -19.71 -18.29 -15.36
CA LEU A 329 -18.59 -18.17 -16.29
C LEU A 329 -17.27 -18.59 -15.65
N LEU A 330 -17.02 -18.23 -14.39
CA LEU A 330 -15.77 -18.51 -13.69
C LEU A 330 -15.61 -19.98 -13.24
N LEU A 331 -16.62 -20.83 -13.52
CA LEU A 331 -16.43 -22.29 -13.53
C LEU A 331 -15.40 -22.71 -14.58
N LEU A 332 -15.27 -21.94 -15.67
CA LEU A 332 -14.24 -22.11 -16.71
C LEU A 332 -12.93 -21.42 -16.28
N PRO A 333 -11.87 -22.17 -15.89
CA PRO A 333 -10.70 -21.57 -15.26
C PRO A 333 -9.93 -20.58 -16.14
N PHE A 334 -10.00 -20.73 -17.47
CA PHE A 334 -9.31 -19.86 -18.43
C PHE A 334 -9.92 -18.45 -18.50
N LEU A 335 -11.14 -18.23 -17.99
CA LEU A 335 -11.75 -16.91 -17.91
C LEU A 335 -11.28 -16.09 -16.69
N ARG A 336 -10.73 -16.75 -15.66
CA ARG A 336 -10.31 -16.09 -14.41
C ARG A 336 -9.27 -14.99 -14.61
N PRO A 337 -8.22 -15.14 -15.44
CA PRO A 337 -7.27 -14.06 -15.68
C PRO A 337 -7.91 -12.82 -16.32
N LEU A 338 -9.09 -12.95 -16.95
CA LEU A 338 -9.84 -11.84 -17.53
C LEU A 338 -10.70 -11.10 -16.49
N CYS A 339 -10.72 -11.50 -15.23
CA CYS A 339 -11.29 -10.68 -14.17
C CYS A 339 -10.47 -9.41 -13.94
N TRP A 340 -11.09 -8.33 -13.46
CA TRP A 340 -10.35 -7.13 -13.09
C TRP A 340 -9.63 -7.32 -11.76
N ASN A 341 -10.26 -7.94 -10.75
CA ASN A 341 -9.65 -8.08 -9.43
C ASN A 341 -9.59 -9.53 -8.98
N VAL A 342 -8.62 -9.81 -8.12
CA VAL A 342 -8.45 -11.10 -7.45
C VAL A 342 -8.31 -10.90 -5.95
N VAL A 343 -9.03 -11.70 -5.15
CA VAL A 343 -8.79 -11.86 -3.72
C VAL A 343 -7.94 -13.11 -3.52
N ILE A 344 -6.90 -13.01 -2.71
CA ILE A 344 -6.05 -14.12 -2.28
C ILE A 344 -6.23 -14.29 -0.78
N VAL A 345 -6.56 -15.51 -0.34
CA VAL A 345 -6.62 -15.87 1.08
C VAL A 345 -5.59 -16.97 1.32
N GLY A 346 -4.68 -16.75 2.27
CA GLY A 346 -3.63 -17.67 2.66
C GLY A 346 -3.69 -18.01 4.16
N ARG A 347 -3.49 -19.28 4.50
CA ARG A 347 -3.43 -19.78 5.89
C ARG A 347 -2.24 -20.70 6.10
N GLY A 348 -1.75 -20.73 7.34
CA GLY A 348 -0.59 -21.52 7.71
C GLY A 348 0.63 -21.06 6.91
N PRO A 349 1.19 -19.86 7.22
CA PRO A 349 2.41 -19.41 6.58
C PRO A 349 3.44 -20.54 6.64
N THR A 350 3.95 -20.95 5.48
CA THR A 350 5.06 -21.88 5.41
C THR A 350 6.24 -21.10 5.94
N SER A 351 6.65 -21.38 7.18
CA SER A 351 7.86 -20.82 7.78
C SER A 351 8.98 -20.86 6.74
N THR A 352 9.34 -19.70 6.20
CA THR A 352 10.51 -19.56 5.32
C THR A 352 11.76 -19.80 6.18
N PRO A 353 12.79 -20.48 5.63
CA PRO A 353 13.96 -21.01 6.36
C PRO A 353 14.72 -19.97 7.19
#